data_AF-A0A8S3J1G9-F1
#
_entry.id   AF-A0A8S3J1G9-F1
#
_cell.length_a   1.000
_cell.length_b   1.000
_cell.length_c   1.000
_cell.angle_alpha   90.00
_cell.angle_beta   90.00
_cell.angle_gamma   90.00
#
_symmetry.space_group_name_H-M   'P 1'
#
loop_
_entity.id
_entity.type
_entity.pdbx_description
1 polymer ?
#
loop_
_entity_poly.entity_id
_entity_poly.type
_entity_poly.pdbx_seq_one_letter_code
_entity_poly.pdbx_strand_id
1 'polypeptide(L)' 'MRECISIHVGQAGVQIGNACWELYCLEHGIEPDGTFCKERDNSHIIKSIS' A
#
# COMPACT_ATOMS: atom_id res chain seq x y z
N MET A 1 5.22 -20.02 -0.40
CA MET A 1 5.60 -18.60 -0.57
C MET A 1 7.09 -18.49 -0.32
N ARG A 2 7.82 -17.69 -1.10
CA ARG A 2 9.24 -17.40 -0.85
C ARG A 2 9.33 -15.91 -0.54
N GLU A 3 10.01 -15.57 0.54
CA GLU A 3 10.13 -14.18 0.99
C GLU A 3 11.39 -13.54 0.39
N CYS A 4 11.34 -12.23 0.18
CA CYS A 4 12.45 -11.43 -0.33
C CYS A 4 12.69 -10.26 0.63
N ILE A 5 13.95 -9.92 0.89
CA ILE A 5 14.35 -8.78 1.72
C ILE A 5 15.03 -7.76 0.81
N SER A 6 14.46 -6.55 0.72
CA SER A 6 15.09 -5.43 0.01
C SER A 6 15.99 -4.64 0.96
N ILE A 7 17.25 -4.43 0.58
CA ILE A 7 18.23 -3.65 1.35
C ILE A 7 18.60 -2.40 0.54
N HIS A 8 18.37 -1.23 1.13
CA HIS A 8 18.66 0.06 0.50
C HIS A 8 19.83 0.73 1.25
N VAL A 9 20.94 1.01 0.57
CA VAL A 9 22.18 1.54 1.18
C VAL A 9 22.55 2.89 0.58
N GLY A 10 22.95 3.83 1.44
CA GLY A 10 23.35 5.18 1.06
C GLY A 10 22.18 6.09 0.71
N GLN A 11 22.46 7.40 0.55
CA GLN A 11 21.43 8.42 0.38
C GLN A 11 20.59 8.24 -0.89
N ALA A 12 21.23 7.94 -2.02
CA ALA A 12 20.50 7.65 -3.27
C ALA A 12 19.65 6.37 -3.15
N GLY A 13 20.21 5.31 -2.54
CA GLY A 13 19.52 4.03 -2.38
C GLY A 13 18.27 4.14 -1.50
N VAL A 14 18.35 4.89 -0.40
CA VAL A 14 17.20 5.11 0.50
C VAL A 14 16.10 5.93 -0.17
N GLN A 15 16.45 6.98 -0.93
CA GLN A 15 15.43 7.78 -1.64
C GLN A 15 14.69 6.96 -2.69
N ILE A 16 15.41 6.16 -3.48
CA ILE A 16 14.80 5.25 -4.44
C ILE A 16 13.95 4.21 -3.71
N GLY A 17 14.46 3.66 -2.60
CA GLY A 17 13.73 2.71 -1.77
C GLY A 17 12.40 3.25 -1.26
N ASN A 18 12.36 4.49 -0.79
CA ASN A 18 11.12 5.14 -0.36
C ASN A 18 10.11 5.25 -1.51
N ALA A 19 10.54 5.74 -2.68
CA ALA A 19 9.66 5.84 -3.85
C ALA A 19 9.15 4.47 -4.32
N CYS A 20 10.01 3.43 -4.28
CA CYS A 20 9.62 2.06 -4.60
C CYS A 20 8.58 1.51 -3.61
N TRP A 21 8.76 1.74 -2.30
CA TRP A 21 7.80 1.30 -1.29
C TRP A 21 6.48 2.06 -1.36
N GLU A 22 6.48 3.36 -1.66
CA GLU A 22 5.25 4.12 -1.91
C GLU A 22 4.45 3.50 -3.07
N LEU A 23 5.12 3.18 -4.18
CA LEU A 23 4.47 2.52 -5.32
C LEU A 23 3.96 1.12 -4.94
N TYR A 24 4.77 0.32 -4.23
CA TYR A 24 4.38 -1.02 -3.80
C TYR A 24 3.13 -0.99 -2.92
N CYS A 25 3.07 -0.05 -1.98
CA CYS A 25 1.90 0.17 -1.12
C CYS A 25 0.68 0.55 -1.96
N LEU A 26 0.82 1.48 -2.93
CA LEU A 26 -0.29 1.86 -3.82
C LEU A 26 -0.81 0.68 -4.66
N GLU A 27 0.09 -0.12 -5.24
CA GLU A 27 -0.27 -1.29 -6.06
C GLU A 27 -1.02 -2.36 -5.26
N HIS A 28 -0.73 -2.49 -3.97
CA HIS A 28 -1.34 -3.47 -3.07
C HIS A 28 -2.47 -2.89 -2.21
N GLY A 29 -2.83 -1.62 -2.43
CA GLY A 29 -3.85 -0.93 -1.64
C GLY A 29 -3.50 -0.88 -0.15
N ILE A 30 -2.24 -0.60 0.19
CA ILE A 30 -1.77 -0.38 1.56
C ILE A 30 -1.65 1.13 1.76
N GLU A 31 -2.35 1.65 2.77
CA GLU A 31 -2.31 3.04 3.17
C GLU A 31 -0.99 3.37 3.89
N PRO A 32 -0.60 4.66 3.98
CA PRO A 32 0.63 5.07 4.66
C PRO A 32 0.69 4.69 6.15
N ASP A 33 -0.45 4.45 6.79
CA ASP A 33 -0.55 3.96 8.18
C ASP A 33 -0.41 2.43 8.31
N GLY A 34 -0.21 1.73 7.19
CA GLY A 34 -0.06 0.28 7.10
C GLY A 34 -1.39 -0.48 7.06
N THR A 35 -2.54 0.21 7.02
CA THR A 35 -3.83 -0.46 6.84
C THR A 35 -4.10 -0.77 5.38
N PHE A 36 -4.88 -1.81 5.09
CA PHE A 36 -5.36 -2.02 3.73
C PHE A 36 -6.50 -1.04 3.44
N CYS A 37 -6.45 -0.42 2.26
CA CYS A 37 -7.54 0.35 1.70
C CYS A 37 -8.77 -0.55 1.73
N LYS A 38 -9.74 -0.19 2.58
CA LYS A 38 -10.99 -0.92 2.68
C LYS A 38 -11.58 -0.86 1.29
N GLU A 39 -11.69 -2.01 0.63
CA GLU A 39 -12.46 -2.13 -0.61
C GLU A 39 -13.71 -1.28 -0.46
N ARG A 40 -14.05 -0.50 -1.49
CA ARG A 40 -15.33 0.21 -1.52
C ARG A 40 -16.41 -0.82 -1.31
N ASP A 41 -16.81 -0.98 -0.07
CA ASP A 41 -17.88 -1.86 0.32
C ASP A 41 -19.13 -1.20 -0.23
N ASN A 42 -19.59 -1.69 -1.38
CA ASN A 42 -20.84 -1.28 -2.00
C ASN A 42 -22.04 -1.51 -1.04
N SER A 43 -21.84 -2.10 0.15
CA SER A 43 -22.84 -2.14 1.23
C SER A 43 -23.34 -0.76 1.67
N HIS A 44 -22.55 0.31 1.50
CA HIS A 44 -23.00 1.66 1.89
C HIS A 44 -24.03 2.26 0.93
N ILE A 45 -24.04 1.83 -0.35
CA ILE A 45 -25.08 2.26 -1.30
C ILE A 45 -26.43 1.62 -0.93
N ILE A 46 -26.44 0.33 -0.54
CA ILE A 46 -27.67 -0.42 -0.24
C ILE A 46 -28.37 0.09 1.03
N LYS A 47 -27.64 0.64 2.01
CA LYS A 47 -28.23 1.20 3.24
C LYS A 47 -28.87 2.58 3.08
N SER A 48 -28.62 3.28 1.97
CA SER A 48 -29.23 4.59 1.70
C SER A 48 -30.53 4.50 0.88
N ILE A 49 -30.89 3.31 0.38
CA ILE A 49 -32.08 3.07 -0.44
C ILE A 49 -33.18 2.28 0.30
N SER A 50 -32.94 1.94 1.58
CA SER A 50 -33.92 1.37 2.50
C SER A 50 -34.29 2.38 3.56
#